data_AF-A0AAV5EKQ7-F1
#
_entry.id   AF-A0AAV5EKQ7-F1
#
_cell.length_a   1.000
_cell.length_b   1.000
_cell.length_c   1.000
_cell.angle_alpha   90.00
_cell.angle_beta   90.00
_cell.angle_gamma   90.00
#
_symmetry.space_group_name_H-M   'P 1'
#
loop_
_entity.id
_entity.type
_entity.pdbx_description
1 polymer ?
#
loop_
_entity_poly.entity_id
_entity_poly.type
_entity_poly.pdbx_seq_one_letter_code
_entity_poly.pdbx_strand_id
1 'polypeptide(L)'
;MSDGRVLVDFYAQSLQLPLIPPNLPENTSGQFPHGMQYGWFEEILERIAPEDGFGDPLVACCSGDGPYHTSKDCNKKAKVWGDPDRFVSWDGMRMTEKAYNIIVEGVLKGPFTNPPLLRSCSN
;
A
#
# COMPACT_ATOMS: atom_id res chain seq x y z
N MET A 1 -3.81 -8.95 1.10
CA MET A 1 -3.30 -9.20 2.48
C MET A 1 -2.19 -8.16 2.75
N SER A 2 -1.64 -8.05 3.97
CA SER A 2 -0.36 -7.36 4.21
C SER A 2 0.46 -8.19 5.20
N ASP A 3 1.72 -8.45 4.87
CA ASP A 3 2.65 -9.24 5.68
C ASP A 3 3.62 -8.37 6.50
N GLY A 4 3.37 -7.06 6.57
CA GLY A 4 4.21 -6.10 7.27
C GLY A 4 5.20 -5.35 6.36
N ARG A 5 5.36 -5.76 5.10
CA ARG A 5 6.06 -4.97 4.08
C ARG A 5 5.31 -3.67 3.77
N VAL A 6 6.08 -2.64 3.41
CA VAL A 6 5.57 -1.35 2.93
C VAL A 6 6.04 -1.09 1.50
N LEU A 7 5.53 -0.05 0.85
CA LEU A 7 5.78 0.25 -0.58
C LEU A 7 7.26 0.14 -1.00
N VAL A 8 8.21 0.57 -0.17
CA VAL A 8 9.65 0.51 -0.47
C VAL A 8 10.16 -0.92 -0.63
N ASP A 9 9.60 -1.88 0.10
CA ASP A 9 9.98 -3.30 0.03
C ASP A 9 9.57 -3.90 -1.32
N PHE A 10 8.42 -3.48 -1.85
CA PHE A 10 7.95 -3.91 -3.17
C PHE A 10 8.82 -3.34 -4.30
N TYR A 11 9.31 -2.10 -4.17
CA TYR A 11 10.33 -1.57 -5.09
C TYR A 11 11.63 -2.37 -4.99
N ALA A 12 12.13 -2.62 -3.77
CA ALA A 12 13.35 -3.39 -3.57
C ALA A 12 13.25 -4.77 -4.22
N GLN A 13 12.13 -5.47 -4.02
CA GLN A 13 11.87 -6.77 -4.66
C GLN A 13 11.81 -6.68 -6.18
N SER A 14 11.09 -5.70 -6.72
CA SER A 14 10.95 -5.53 -8.18
C SER A 14 12.27 -5.17 -8.86
N LEU A 15 13.16 -4.47 -8.15
CA LEU A 15 14.49 -4.08 -8.61
C LEU A 15 15.60 -5.06 -8.19
N GLN A 16 15.24 -6.18 -7.55
CA GLN A 16 16.19 -7.19 -7.05
C GLN A 16 17.24 -6.63 -6.07
N LEU A 17 16.85 -5.60 -5.31
CA LEU A 17 17.63 -5.01 -4.25
C LEU A 17 17.39 -5.75 -2.92
N PRO A 18 18.37 -5.74 -2.00
CA PRO A 18 18.16 -6.27 -0.66
C PRO A 18 17.05 -5.49 0.07
N LEU A 19 16.23 -6.20 0.84
CA LEU A 19 15.20 -5.59 1.68
C LEU A 19 15.85 -4.71 2.76
N ILE A 20 15.20 -3.59 3.06
CA ILE A 20 15.68 -2.68 4.11
C ILE A 20 15.39 -3.35 5.46
N PRO A 21 16.40 -3.49 6.35
CA PRO A 21 16.14 -4.01 7.68
C PRO A 21 15.16 -3.10 8.42
N PRO A 22 14.22 -3.66 9.20
CA PRO A 22 13.25 -2.85 9.94
C PRO A 22 13.96 -1.96 10.96
N ASN A 23 13.99 -0.65 10.71
CA ASN A 23 14.44 0.34 11.67
C ASN A 23 13.25 0.74 12.54
N LEU A 24 13.15 0.16 13.73
CA LEU A 24 12.21 0.65 14.73
C LEU A 24 12.80 1.92 15.37
N PRO A 25 12.09 3.06 15.36
CA PRO A 25 12.51 4.18 16.18
C PRO A 25 12.51 3.75 17.65
N GLU A 26 13.63 4.00 18.32
CA GLU A 26 13.77 3.77 19.75
C GLU A 26 12.83 4.73 20.49
N ASN A 27 11.83 4.16 21.16
CA ASN A 27 10.96 4.82 22.14
C ASN A 27 10.03 5.96 21.60
N THR A 28 8.74 5.59 21.46
CA THR A 28 7.51 6.42 21.59
C THR A 28 7.32 7.71 20.78
N SER A 29 8.17 8.06 19.81
CA SER A 29 7.88 9.15 18.85
C SER A 29 7.33 8.67 17.51
N GLY A 30 6.80 7.43 17.43
CA GLY A 30 6.21 6.82 16.23
C GLY A 30 4.93 7.49 15.71
N GLN A 31 4.78 8.79 15.88
CA GLN A 31 3.89 9.58 15.05
C GLN A 31 4.54 9.71 13.67
N PHE A 32 4.07 8.93 12.71
CA PHE A 32 4.12 9.30 11.30
C PHE A 32 2.85 10.12 11.07
N PRO A 33 2.82 11.42 11.39
CA PRO A 33 1.56 12.14 11.53
C PRO A 33 0.84 12.16 10.19
N HIS A 34 1.60 12.23 9.09
CA HIS A 34 1.14 11.99 7.74
C HIS A 34 2.29 11.40 6.91
N GLY A 35 2.34 10.07 6.74
CA GLY A 35 3.30 9.45 5.82
C GLY A 35 3.04 9.86 4.36
N MET A 36 4.03 9.68 3.48
CA MET A 36 3.93 9.90 2.01
C MET A 36 2.78 9.14 1.31
N GLN A 37 2.03 8.31 2.04
CA GLN A 37 0.83 7.61 1.57
C GLN A 37 -0.24 8.56 1.01
N TYR A 38 -0.51 9.71 1.65
CA TYR A 38 -1.67 10.52 1.30
C TYR A 38 -1.62 11.07 -0.14
N GLY A 39 -0.44 11.43 -0.65
CA GLY A 39 -0.31 11.94 -2.02
C GLY A 39 -0.59 10.88 -3.10
N TRP A 40 -0.21 9.63 -2.86
CA TRP A 40 -0.48 8.49 -3.75
C TRP A 40 -1.89 7.96 -3.54
N PHE A 41 -2.50 8.26 -2.41
CA PHE A 41 -3.85 7.86 -2.08
C PHE A 41 -4.83 8.39 -3.12
N GLU A 42 -4.77 9.68 -3.47
CA GLU A 42 -5.66 10.27 -4.49
C GLU A 42 -5.54 9.59 -5.86
N GLU A 43 -4.31 9.31 -6.33
CA GLU A 43 -4.12 8.60 -7.61
C GLU A 43 -4.69 7.17 -7.56
N ILE A 44 -4.53 6.48 -6.42
CA ILE A 44 -5.13 5.16 -6.24
C ILE A 44 -6.66 5.23 -6.20
N LEU A 45 -7.22 6.20 -5.49
CA LEU A 45 -8.66 6.39 -5.33
C LEU A 45 -9.33 6.65 -6.67
N GLU A 46 -8.77 7.56 -7.48
CA GLU A 46 -9.43 8.05 -8.69
C GLU A 46 -9.11 7.22 -9.93
N ARG A 47 -7.90 6.64 -10.03
CA ARG A 47 -7.45 5.99 -11.27
C ARG A 47 -7.35 4.47 -11.17
N ILE A 48 -6.89 3.96 -10.04
CA ILE A 48 -6.53 2.53 -9.88
C ILE A 48 -7.72 1.73 -9.38
N ALA A 49 -8.44 2.24 -8.37
CA ALA A 49 -9.52 1.51 -7.72
C ALA A 49 -10.60 1.00 -8.70
N PRO A 50 -11.09 1.81 -9.67
CA PRO A 50 -12.16 1.37 -10.58
C PRO A 50 -11.71 0.31 -11.59
N GLU A 51 -10.48 0.41 -12.11
CA GLU A 51 -9.99 -0.43 -13.22
C GLU A 51 -9.45 -1.78 -12.72
N ASP A 52 -8.83 -1.82 -11.54
CA ASP A 52 -8.18 -3.01 -11.01
C ASP A 52 -9.10 -3.89 -10.15
N GLY A 53 -10.42 -3.64 -10.17
CA GLY A 53 -11.42 -4.44 -9.47
C GLY A 53 -11.40 -4.29 -7.94
N PHE A 54 -10.92 -3.14 -7.45
CA PHE A 54 -11.07 -2.79 -6.04
C PHE A 54 -12.52 -2.37 -5.75
N GLY A 55 -12.96 -2.60 -4.50
CA GLY A 55 -14.20 -2.04 -3.97
C GLY A 55 -14.03 -0.59 -3.57
N ASP A 56 -14.82 -0.15 -2.58
CA ASP A 56 -14.64 1.19 -1.99
C ASP A 56 -13.23 1.31 -1.39
N PRO A 57 -12.36 2.18 -1.93
CA PRO A 57 -10.98 2.27 -1.50
C PRO A 57 -10.80 2.94 -0.14
N LEU A 58 -11.83 3.61 0.40
CA LEU A 58 -11.83 4.17 1.76
C LEU A 58 -12.10 3.12 2.84
N VAL A 59 -12.61 1.95 2.46
CA VAL A 59 -12.93 0.86 3.38
C VAL A 59 -11.70 -0.05 3.55
N ALA A 60 -11.31 -0.32 4.80
CA ALA A 60 -10.22 -1.23 5.11
C ALA A 60 -10.66 -2.71 5.05
N CYS A 61 -9.73 -3.59 4.68
CA CYS A 61 -9.96 -5.04 4.66
C CYS A 61 -9.86 -5.67 6.05
N CYS A 62 -8.89 -5.26 6.85
CA CYS A 62 -8.59 -5.86 8.13
C CYS A 62 -8.96 -4.92 9.27
N SER A 63 -9.60 -5.53 10.28
CA SER A 63 -10.01 -4.90 11.52
C SER A 63 -11.23 -4.00 11.38
N GLY A 64 -11.65 -3.40 12.50
CA GLY A 64 -12.76 -2.43 12.60
C GLY A 64 -14.17 -2.98 12.29
N ASP A 65 -15.14 -2.52 13.08
CA ASP A 65 -16.57 -2.82 12.85
C ASP A 65 -17.37 -1.56 12.45
N GLY A 66 -16.67 -0.42 12.33
CA GLY A 66 -17.25 0.85 11.87
C GLY A 66 -17.33 0.93 10.34
N PRO A 67 -17.92 1.99 9.78
CA PRO A 67 -18.23 2.10 8.34
C PRO A 67 -17.00 2.03 7.43
N TYR A 68 -15.81 2.38 7.91
CA TYR A 68 -14.55 2.31 7.16
C TYR A 68 -13.65 1.13 7.56
N HIS A 69 -14.10 0.27 8.49
CA HIS A 69 -13.30 -0.85 9.04
C HIS A 69 -11.92 -0.43 9.61
N THR A 70 -11.74 0.85 9.92
CA THR A 70 -10.57 1.39 10.65
C THR A 70 -10.90 1.48 12.15
N SER A 71 -9.89 1.59 13.03
CA SER A 71 -9.97 1.81 14.52
C SER A 71 -9.49 0.69 15.45
N LYS A 72 -9.07 -0.47 14.93
CA LYS A 72 -8.54 -1.58 15.75
C LYS A 72 -7.27 -2.12 15.10
N ASP A 73 -6.32 -2.62 15.89
CA ASP A 73 -5.10 -3.22 15.34
C ASP A 73 -5.39 -4.48 14.52
N CYS A 74 -4.83 -4.56 13.31
CA CYS A 74 -4.88 -5.76 12.49
C CYS A 74 -3.87 -6.80 13.02
N ASN A 75 -4.34 -7.68 13.91
CA ASN A 75 -3.57 -8.78 14.49
C ASN A 75 -4.18 -10.15 14.12
N LYS A 76 -3.60 -11.25 14.63
CA LYS A 76 -4.07 -12.63 14.32
C LYS A 76 -5.53 -12.92 14.66
N LYS A 77 -6.16 -12.10 15.52
CA LYS A 77 -7.57 -12.23 15.92
C LYS A 77 -8.47 -11.21 15.22
N ALA A 78 -7.90 -10.32 14.41
CA ALA A 78 -8.67 -9.31 13.69
C ALA A 78 -9.54 -9.98 12.63
N LYS A 79 -10.72 -9.38 12.42
CA LYS A 79 -11.61 -9.77 11.34
C LYS A 79 -11.03 -9.30 10.02
N VAL A 80 -11.02 -10.18 9.03
CA VAL A 80 -10.71 -9.83 7.64
C VAL A 80 -12.03 -9.83 6.86
N TRP A 81 -12.31 -8.71 6.21
CA TRP A 81 -13.49 -8.46 5.42
C TRP A 81 -13.23 -8.85 3.97
N GLY A 82 -13.99 -9.82 3.47
CA GLY A 82 -13.95 -10.24 2.07
C GLY A 82 -12.57 -10.76 1.62
N ASP A 83 -12.36 -10.72 0.31
CA ASP A 83 -11.09 -11.04 -0.33
C ASP A 83 -10.15 -9.82 -0.27
N PRO A 84 -8.98 -9.92 0.38
CA PRO A 84 -8.03 -8.81 0.47
C PRO A 84 -7.59 -8.21 -0.87
N ASP A 85 -7.67 -8.95 -1.98
CA ASP A 85 -7.31 -8.44 -3.31
C ASP A 85 -8.38 -7.50 -3.90
N ARG A 86 -9.49 -7.32 -3.19
CA ARG A 86 -10.55 -6.37 -3.54
C ARG A 86 -10.48 -5.08 -2.73
N PHE A 87 -9.47 -4.91 -1.88
CA PHE A 87 -9.32 -3.71 -1.04
C PHE A 87 -8.00 -3.00 -1.35
N VAL A 88 -8.06 -1.68 -1.40
CA VAL A 88 -6.85 -0.84 -1.43
C VAL A 88 -6.22 -0.80 -0.04
N SER A 89 -7.03 -0.50 0.97
CA SER A 89 -6.61 -0.36 2.36
C SER A 89 -6.62 -1.71 3.09
N TRP A 90 -5.51 -2.03 3.77
CA TRP A 90 -5.42 -3.17 4.66
C TRP A 90 -5.96 -2.85 6.05
N ASP A 91 -5.43 -1.85 6.76
CA ASP A 91 -5.81 -1.53 8.15
C ASP A 91 -6.11 -0.03 8.37
N GLY A 92 -6.24 0.75 7.29
CA GLY A 92 -6.38 2.21 7.32
C GLY A 92 -5.04 2.97 7.32
N MET A 93 -3.92 2.30 7.62
CA MET A 93 -2.57 2.87 7.59
C MET A 93 -1.65 2.19 6.57
N ARG A 94 -1.96 0.96 6.17
CA ARG A 94 -1.22 0.18 5.18
C ARG A 94 -2.13 -0.19 4.03
N MET A 95 -1.53 -0.36 2.87
CA MET A 95 -2.22 -0.86 1.68
C MET A 95 -2.06 -2.37 1.57
N THR A 96 -2.90 -2.99 0.74
CA THR A 96 -2.77 -4.41 0.41
C THR A 96 -1.61 -4.63 -0.55
N GLU A 97 -1.07 -5.86 -0.59
CA GLU A 97 0.02 -6.20 -1.51
C GLU A 97 -0.36 -5.95 -2.98
N LYS A 98 -1.62 -6.20 -3.37
CA LYS A 98 -2.10 -5.91 -4.72
C LYS A 98 -1.99 -4.42 -5.06
N ALA A 99 -2.44 -3.55 -4.15
CA ALA A 99 -2.32 -2.11 -4.33
C ALA A 99 -0.85 -1.69 -4.44
N TYR A 100 0.04 -2.21 -3.57
CA TYR A 100 1.47 -1.93 -3.68
C TYR A 100 2.08 -2.39 -5.02
N ASN A 101 1.74 -3.59 -5.48
CA ASN A 101 2.23 -4.11 -6.76
C ASN A 101 1.81 -3.23 -7.94
N ILE A 102 0.55 -2.79 -7.99
CA ILE A 102 0.07 -1.92 -9.08
C ILE A 102 0.82 -0.58 -9.06
N ILE A 103 1.03 0.01 -7.89
CA ILE A 103 1.81 1.25 -7.74
C ILE A 103 3.23 1.06 -8.28
N VAL A 104 3.91 0.00 -7.84
CA VAL A 104 5.30 -0.27 -8.24
C VAL A 104 5.41 -0.53 -9.74
N GLU A 105 4.54 -1.35 -10.30
CA GLU A 105 4.47 -1.61 -11.75
C GLU A 105 4.20 -0.31 -12.52
N GLY A 106 3.25 0.48 -12.06
CA GLY A 106 2.88 1.76 -12.65
C GLY A 106 4.02 2.78 -12.65
N VAL A 107 4.90 2.75 -11.66
CA VAL A 107 6.08 3.63 -11.59
C VAL A 107 7.25 3.09 -12.40
N LEU A 108 7.53 1.79 -12.30
CA LEU A 108 8.66 1.17 -12.97
C LEU A 108 8.46 1.09 -14.48
N LYS A 109 7.26 0.70 -14.91
CA LYS A 109 6.92 0.40 -16.31
C LYS A 109 5.93 1.40 -16.92
N GLY A 110 5.31 2.25 -16.10
CA GLY A 110 4.30 3.22 -16.51
C GLY A 110 2.89 2.76 -16.14
N PRO A 111 1.90 3.67 -16.02
CA PRO A 111 1.93 5.05 -16.50
C PRO A 111 2.17 6.14 -15.43
N PHE A 112 2.44 5.80 -14.17
CA PHE A 112 2.52 6.78 -13.08
C PHE A 112 3.78 7.67 -13.13
N THR A 113 4.74 7.35 -13.99
CA THR A 113 5.88 8.22 -14.28
C THR A 113 6.11 8.37 -15.79
N ASN A 114 6.60 9.54 -16.20
CA ASN A 114 6.92 9.84 -17.59
C ASN A 114 8.30 10.53 -17.72
N PRO A 115 9.32 9.88 -18.30
CA PRO A 115 9.30 8.49 -18.75
C PRO A 115 9.19 7.50 -17.57
N PRO A 116 8.67 6.28 -17.79
CA PRO A 116 8.73 5.21 -16.80
C PRO A 116 10.13 5.01 -16.24
N LEU A 117 10.28 4.71 -14.96
CA LEU A 117 11.59 4.70 -14.30
C LEU A 117 12.59 3.75 -14.98
N LEU A 118 12.16 2.54 -15.36
CA LEU A 118 13.04 1.58 -16.04
C LEU A 118 13.43 2.05 -17.45
N ARG A 119 12.61 2.89 -18.08
CA ARG A 119 12.93 3.50 -19.37
C ARG A 119 13.90 4.68 -19.23
N SER A 120 13.83 5.42 -18.13
CA SER A 120 14.74 6.54 -17.83
C SER A 120 16.20 6.11 -17.68
N CYS A 121 16.46 4.86 -17.30
CA CYS A 121 17.81 4.30 -17.15
C CYS A 121 18.38 3.68 -18.45
N SER A 122 17.66 3.80 -19.58
CA SER A 122 18.16 3.33 -20.88
C SER A 122 19.11 4.39 -21.46
N ASN A 123 20.42 4.09 -21.48
CA ASN A 123 21.44 4.87 -22.20
C ASN A 123 21.18 4.88 -23.71
#